data_AF-A0A0A6VHU0-F1
#
_entry.id   AF-A0A0A6VHU0-F1
#
_cell.length_a   1.000
_cell.length_b   1.000
_cell.length_c   1.000
_cell.angle_alpha   90.00
_cell.angle_beta   90.00
_cell.angle_gamma   90.00
#
_symmetry.space_group_name_H-M   'P 1'
#
loop_
_entity.id
_entity.type
_entity.pdbx_description
1 polymer ?
#
loop_
_entity_poly.entity_id
_entity_poly.type
_entity_poly.pdbx_seq_one_letter_code
_entity_poly.pdbx_strand_id
1 'polypeptide(L)' 'MVLETLSKNVVLENLSESSTWANHVALGRWADIFLVAPLSANTLAKMANGICDNLLMAVYLSATCPVINITLAPSK' A
#
# COMPACT_ATOMS: atom_id res chain seq x y z
N MET A 1 -1.33 -15.25 -2.71
CA MET A 1 -0.91 -16.41 -3.54
C MET A 1 -0.77 -16.12 -5.04
N VAL A 2 -1.80 -15.79 -5.82
CA VAL A 2 -1.65 -15.55 -7.29
C VAL A 2 -0.68 -14.38 -7.60
N LEU A 3 -0.75 -13.31 -6.80
CA LEU A 3 0.10 -12.14 -6.95
C LEU A 3 1.57 -12.45 -6.63
N GLU A 4 1.83 -13.33 -5.66
CA GLU A 4 3.18 -13.79 -5.30
C GLU A 4 3.82 -14.62 -6.42
N THR A 5 3.04 -15.50 -7.05
CA THR A 5 3.54 -16.33 -8.17
C THR A 5 3.91 -15.48 -9.38
N LEU A 6 3.15 -14.43 -9.67
CA LEU A 6 3.42 -13.54 -10.81
C LEU A 6 4.54 -12.53 -10.51
N SER A 7 4.57 -11.99 -9.29
CA SER A 7 5.57 -11.01 -8.84
C SER A 7 6.92 -11.64 -8.49
N LYS A 8 6.96 -12.97 -8.25
CA LYS A 8 8.10 -13.70 -7.67
C LYS A 8 8.58 -13.11 -6.34
N ASN A 9 7.71 -12.40 -5.64
CA ASN A 9 8.03 -11.68 -4.43
C ASN A 9 6.95 -11.94 -3.38
N VAL A 10 7.35 -11.96 -2.11
CA VAL A 10 6.42 -12.18 -0.98
C VAL A 10 5.46 -11.00 -0.91
N VAL A 11 4.17 -11.28 -0.90
CA VAL A 11 3.11 -10.26 -0.86
C VAL A 11 2.60 -10.17 0.56
N LEU A 12 2.77 -8.99 1.16
CA LEU A 12 2.33 -8.73 2.52
C LEU A 12 0.91 -8.18 2.48
N GLU A 13 -0.06 -8.94 2.98
CA GLU A 13 -1.49 -8.62 2.87
C GLU A 13 -2.08 -8.09 4.20
N ASN A 14 -1.55 -8.48 5.37
CA ASN A 14 -2.12 -8.14 6.68
C ASN A 14 -1.08 -7.62 7.68
N LEU A 15 -1.51 -6.64 8.50
CA LEU A 15 -0.72 -6.03 9.56
C LEU A 15 -0.54 -6.95 10.79
N SER A 16 -1.32 -8.04 10.91
CA SER A 16 -1.50 -8.78 12.17
C SER A 16 -0.96 -10.22 12.22
N GLU A 17 -0.39 -10.77 11.16
CA GLU A 17 -0.05 -12.21 11.11
C GLU A 17 1.42 -12.54 11.34
N SER A 18 2.28 -11.56 11.56
CA SER A 18 3.64 -11.85 12.00
C SER A 18 4.04 -10.88 13.09
N SER A 19 4.50 -11.46 14.20
CA SER A 19 5.14 -10.83 15.36
C SER A 19 6.43 -10.06 15.04
N THR A 20 6.61 -9.68 13.78
CA THR A 20 7.63 -8.74 13.35
C THR A 20 6.90 -7.43 13.16
N TRP A 21 7.41 -6.37 13.77
CA TRP A 21 7.16 -4.99 13.38
C TRP A 21 7.41 -4.86 11.88
N ALA A 22 6.42 -5.26 11.06
CA ALA A 22 6.56 -5.43 9.64
C ALA A 22 7.07 -4.10 9.12
N ASN A 23 8.21 -4.18 8.43
CA ASN A 23 9.17 -3.11 8.22
C ASN A 23 8.59 -2.04 7.26
N HIS A 24 7.42 -1.47 7.59
CA HIS A 24 6.64 -0.56 6.78
C HIS A 24 7.44 0.71 6.47
N VAL A 25 8.29 1.12 7.42
CA VAL A 25 9.27 2.18 7.21
C VAL A 25 10.35 1.78 6.22
N ALA A 26 10.93 0.58 6.34
CA ALA A 26 11.95 0.14 5.39
C ALA A 26 11.35 -0.16 4.01
N LEU A 27 10.13 -0.68 3.93
CA LEU A 27 9.40 -0.93 2.68
C LEU A 27 9.06 0.39 1.98
N GLY A 28 8.59 1.40 2.74
CA GLY A 28 8.33 2.74 2.21
C GLY A 28 9.60 3.43 1.71
N ARG A 29 10.75 3.22 2.39
CA ARG A 29 12.06 3.76 1.99
C ARG A 29 12.74 2.97 0.88
N TRP A 30 12.49 1.67 0.78
CA TRP A 30 13.03 0.81 -0.26
C TRP A 30 12.32 1.04 -1.60
N ALA A 31 11.06 1.44 -1.57
CA ALA A 31 10.31 1.75 -2.78
C ALA A 31 10.82 3.06 -3.41
N ASP A 32 11.36 2.98 -4.62
CA ASP A 32 11.67 4.16 -5.44
C ASP A 32 10.42 4.81 -6.06
N ILE A 33 9.35 4.01 -6.24
CA ILE A 33 8.04 4.44 -6.77
C ILE A 33 6.96 3.67 -6.01
N PHE A 34 5.93 4.38 -5.54
CA PHE A 34 4.77 3.77 -4.89
C PHE A 34 3.54 3.86 -5.80
N LEU A 35 3.16 2.75 -6.42
CA LEU A 35 2.00 2.68 -7.32
C LEU A 35 0.82 2.02 -6.61
N VAL A 36 -0.32 2.72 -6.55
CA VAL A 36 -1.57 2.18 -6.02
C VAL A 36 -2.59 2.07 -7.14
N ALA A 37 -2.85 0.83 -7.58
CA ALA A 37 -3.83 0.51 -8.61
C ALA A 37 -4.46 -0.87 -8.30
N PRO A 38 -5.79 -1.02 -8.35
CA PRO A 38 -6.81 0.02 -8.46
C PRO A 38 -7.06 0.75 -7.12
N LEU A 39 -7.09 2.08 -7.15
CA LEU A 39 -7.47 2.88 -5.98
C LEU A 39 -8.99 3.14 -5.98
N SER A 40 -9.68 2.65 -4.96
CA SER A 40 -11.11 2.94 -4.73
C SER A 40 -11.30 4.33 -4.10
N ALA A 41 -12.47 4.94 -4.29
CA ALA A 41 -12.82 6.22 -3.66
C ALA A 41 -12.76 6.16 -2.12
N ASN A 42 -13.07 5.01 -1.51
CA ASN A 42 -12.97 4.81 -0.06
C ASN A 42 -11.50 4.83 0.41
N THR A 43 -10.61 4.16 -0.32
CA THR A 43 -9.17 4.16 -0.02
C THR A 43 -8.58 5.55 -0.22
N LEU A 44 -8.98 6.28 -1.26
CA LEU A 44 -8.57 7.67 -1.49
C LEU A 44 -9.03 8.59 -0.34
N ALA A 45 -10.28 8.45 0.12
CA ALA A 45 -10.81 9.23 1.25
C ALA A 45 -10.02 8.97 2.54
N LYS A 46 -9.62 7.72 2.79
CA LYS A 46 -8.77 7.36 3.94
C LYS A 46 -7.34 7.92 3.80
N MET A 47 -6.75 7.87 2.61
CA MET A 47 -5.44 8.49 2.33
C MET A 47 -5.47 10.01 2.55
N ALA A 48 -6.52 10.68 2.05
CA ALA A 48 -6.69 12.13 2.22
C ALA A 48 -6.89 12.54 3.68
N ASN A 49 -7.55 11.70 4.48
CA ASN A 49 -7.74 11.92 5.92
C ASN A 49 -6.56 11.41 6.78
N GLY A 50 -5.53 10.79 6.19
CA GLY A 50 -4.39 10.25 6.94
C GLY A 50 -4.74 9.09 7.87
N ILE A 51 -5.80 8.33 7.56
CA ILE A 51 -6.25 7.20 8.40
C ILE A 51 -5.37 5.98 8.12
N CYS A 52 -4.58 5.58 9.13
CA CYS A 52 -3.67 4.43 9.05
C CYS A 52 -4.30 3.17 9.65
N ASP A 53 -5.27 2.59 8.95
CA ASP A 53 -5.97 1.37 9.40
C ASP A 53 -5.40 0.05 8.84
N ASN A 54 -4.46 0.14 7.89
CA ASN A 54 -3.91 -1.02 7.18
C ASN A 54 -2.43 -0.82 6.81
N LEU A 55 -1.74 -1.91 6.42
CA LEU A 55 -0.32 -1.90 6.07
C LEU A 55 0.01 -0.97 4.89
N LEU A 56 -0.88 -0.88 3.90
CA LEU A 56 -0.72 0.02 2.74
C LEU A 56 -0.65 1.49 3.20
N MET A 57 -1.48 1.89 4.15
CA MET A 57 -1.48 3.26 4.70
C MET A 57 -0.23 3.53 5.55
N ALA A 58 0.22 2.55 6.32
CA ALA A 58 1.44 2.65 7.12
C ALA A 58 2.69 2.82 6.23
N VAL A 59 2.74 2.08 5.12
CA VAL A 59 3.81 2.21 4.11
C VAL A 59 3.68 3.53 3.35
N TYR A 60 2.47 3.94 2.96
CA TYR A 60 2.20 5.21 2.26
C TYR A 60 2.69 6.43 3.06
N LEU A 61 2.40 6.48 4.37
CA LEU A 61 2.87 7.58 5.23
C LEU A 61 4.39 7.60 5.45
N SER A 62 5.05 6.45 5.29
CA SER A 62 6.50 6.34 5.44
C SER A 62 7.27 6.41 4.11
N ALA A 63 6.57 6.29 2.99
CA ALA A 63 7.13 6.39 1.65
C ALA A 63 7.60 7.83 1.40
N THR A 64 8.89 8.00 1.17
CA THR A 64 9.49 9.29 0.76
C THR A 64 9.52 9.45 -0.76
N CYS A 65 9.04 8.45 -1.49
CA CYS A 65 9.08 8.38 -2.95
C CYS A 65 7.80 8.93 -3.60
N PRO A 66 7.83 9.23 -4.91
CA PRO A 66 6.66 9.71 -5.65
C PRO A 66 5.54 8.66 -5.60
N VAL A 67 4.38 9.05 -5.08
CA VAL A 67 3.20 8.19 -5.05
C VAL A 67 2.34 8.43 -6.28
N ILE A 68 2.08 7.36 -7.03
CA ILE A 68 1.19 7.36 -8.19
C ILE A 68 -0.07 6.58 -7.81
N ASN A 69 -1.20 7.26 -7.78
CA ASN A 69 -2.51 6.67 -7.54
C ASN A 69 -3.30 6.55 -8.85
N ILE A 70 -3.63 5.33 -9.24
CA ILE A 70 -4.54 5.06 -10.35
C ILE A 70 -5.91 4.80 -9.75
N THR A 71 -6.72 5.85 -9.67
CA THR A 71 -8.13 5.74 -9.27
C THR A 71 -8.88 4.95 -10.33
N LEU A 72 -9.53 3.87 -9.91
CA LEU A 72 -10.50 3.22 -10.78
C LEU A 72 -11.65 4.21 -10.91
N ALA A 73 -11.83 4.79 -12.10
CA ALA A 73 -12.86 5.79 -12.35
C ALA A 73 -14.20 5.28 -11.79
N PRO A 74 -14.95 6.11 -11.05
CA PRO A 74 -16.28 5.72 -10.61
C PRO A 74 -17.11 5.49 -11.88
N SER A 75 -17.38 4.21 -12.18
CA SER A 75 -18.53 3.85 -13.00
C SER A 75 -19.73 4.52 -12.33
N LYS A 76 -20.48 5.31 -13.11
CA LYS A 76 -21.87 5.59 -12.77
C LYS A 76 -22.61 4.31 -12.45
#